data_AF-A0A9P6G8U6-F1
#
_entry.id   AF-A0A9P6G8U6-F1
#
_cell.length_a   1.000
_cell.length_b   1.000
_cell.length_c   1.000
_cell.angle_alpha   90.00
_cell.angle_beta   90.00
_cell.angle_gamma   90.00
#
_symmetry.space_group_name_H-M   'P 1'
#
loop_
_entity.id
_entity.type
_entity.pdbx_description
1 polymer ?
#
loop_
_entity_poly.entity_id
_entity_poly.type
_entity_poly.pdbx_seq_one_letter_code
_entity_poly.pdbx_strand_id
1 'polypeptide(L)'
;MAVNVDNMWDENTSTFVHCALTENLKVERIARAASAADVRIADEYPSPETLERWTCLFGYASIEAVTLIAAQRGDGMRQLSTTCDLNVSFDLLPTYLITRSRIADSHWALIDDAEEAAGYDREAYEHRQQLPELFKSSGTTILVQGAEGGVMFGFRIGGLLKGAGKVKEVGGMEELPKVEDGWSEMGPVKFCIVDMRTKAQLEEWLKQHVVLKQ
;
A
#
# COMPACT_ATOMS: atom_id res chain seq x y z
N MET A 1 77.88 -5.99 -37.57
CA MET A 1 77.61 -6.37 -36.17
C MET A 1 76.36 -5.63 -35.74
N ALA A 2 75.22 -6.34 -35.68
CA ALA A 2 73.95 -5.78 -35.25
C ALA A 2 73.69 -6.25 -33.81
N VAL A 3 73.51 -5.31 -32.90
CA VAL A 3 73.19 -5.58 -31.49
C VAL A 3 71.67 -5.61 -31.39
N ASN A 4 71.14 -6.75 -30.94
CA ASN A 4 69.72 -7.01 -30.76
C ASN A 4 69.28 -6.44 -29.40
N VAL A 5 68.35 -5.49 -29.38
CA VAL A 5 67.93 -4.70 -28.20
C VAL A 5 66.51 -5.04 -27.74
N ASP A 6 65.89 -6.12 -28.24
CA ASP A 6 64.44 -6.30 -28.11
C ASP A 6 63.91 -7.03 -26.86
N ASN A 7 64.72 -7.44 -25.88
CA ASN A 7 64.22 -8.26 -24.76
C ASN A 7 64.51 -7.69 -23.37
N MET A 8 63.97 -6.52 -23.06
CA MET A 8 63.94 -6.00 -21.69
C MET A 8 62.62 -5.27 -21.39
N TRP A 9 61.49 -5.95 -21.67
CA TRP A 9 60.20 -5.53 -21.14
C TRP A 9 59.90 -6.36 -19.89
N ASP A 10 60.11 -5.69 -18.75
CA ASP A 10 59.97 -6.16 -17.38
C ASP A 10 58.67 -6.93 -17.13
N GLU A 11 58.82 -8.17 -16.66
CA GLU A 11 57.76 -8.99 -16.05
C GLU A 11 57.11 -8.29 -14.83
N ASN A 12 57.72 -7.22 -14.33
CA ASN A 12 57.24 -6.45 -13.18
C ASN A 12 56.06 -5.50 -13.48
N THR A 13 55.79 -5.20 -14.76
CA THR A 13 54.66 -4.35 -15.16
C THR A 13 53.32 -5.10 -15.16
N SER A 14 53.35 -6.43 -15.32
CA SER A 14 52.15 -7.27 -15.34
C SER A 14 51.45 -7.35 -13.99
N THR A 15 52.21 -7.45 -12.90
CA THR A 15 51.68 -7.56 -11.53
C THR A 15 50.98 -6.26 -11.09
N PHE A 16 51.48 -5.10 -11.55
CA PHE A 16 50.95 -3.80 -11.14
C PHE A 16 49.57 -3.50 -11.77
N VAL A 17 49.38 -3.90 -13.03
CA VAL A 17 48.08 -3.72 -13.73
C VAL A 17 47.00 -4.63 -13.13
N HIS A 18 47.37 -5.84 -12.69
CA HIS A 18 46.41 -6.77 -12.07
C HIS A 18 45.93 -6.27 -10.69
N CYS A 19 46.80 -5.66 -9.88
CA CYS A 19 46.39 -5.05 -8.61
C CYS A 19 45.41 -3.88 -8.82
N ALA A 20 45.72 -2.97 -9.75
CA ALA A 20 44.88 -1.79 -10.03
C ALA A 20 43.47 -2.15 -10.55
N LEU A 21 43.34 -3.23 -11.33
CA LEU A 21 42.04 -3.72 -11.81
C LEU A 21 41.20 -4.33 -10.69
N THR A 22 41.82 -5.02 -9.72
CA THR A 22 41.09 -5.61 -8.59
C THR A 22 40.59 -4.59 -7.57
N GLU A 23 41.25 -3.43 -7.44
CA GLU A 23 40.80 -2.36 -6.55
C GLU A 23 39.60 -1.58 -7.13
N ASN A 24 39.62 -1.29 -8.44
CA ASN A 24 38.48 -0.65 -9.11
C ASN A 24 37.19 -1.50 -9.02
N LEU A 25 37.32 -2.82 -9.20
CA LEU A 25 36.17 -3.74 -9.08
C LEU A 25 35.59 -3.77 -7.65
N LYS A 26 36.43 -3.61 -6.62
CA LYS A 26 35.97 -3.54 -5.22
C LYS A 26 35.21 -2.25 -4.95
N VAL A 27 35.71 -1.12 -5.45
CA VAL A 27 35.05 0.19 -5.28
C VAL A 27 33.68 0.21 -5.96
N GLU A 28 33.56 -0.32 -7.19
CA GLU A 28 32.26 -0.41 -7.88
C GLU A 28 31.26 -1.34 -7.16
N ARG A 29 31.73 -2.46 -6.59
CA ARG A 29 30.87 -3.36 -5.81
C ARG A 29 30.42 -2.74 -4.50
N ILE A 30 31.28 -1.96 -3.83
CA ILE A 30 30.93 -1.22 -2.61
C ILE A 30 29.92 -0.10 -2.94
N ALA A 31 30.11 0.63 -4.04
CA ALA A 31 29.17 1.67 -4.48
C ALA A 31 27.78 1.10 -4.84
N ARG A 32 27.72 -0.04 -5.54
CA ARG A 32 26.45 -0.75 -5.79
C ARG A 32 25.82 -1.30 -4.51
N ALA A 33 26.62 -1.80 -3.56
CA ALA A 33 26.11 -2.30 -2.29
C ALA A 33 25.58 -1.17 -1.39
N ALA A 34 26.25 -0.02 -1.35
CA ALA A 34 25.79 1.18 -0.64
C ALA A 34 24.50 1.73 -1.25
N SER A 35 24.43 1.84 -2.58
CA SER A 35 23.20 2.20 -3.30
C SER A 35 22.06 1.22 -3.02
N ALA A 36 22.32 -0.09 -2.99
CA ALA A 36 21.29 -1.09 -2.71
C ALA A 36 20.84 -1.07 -1.23
N ALA A 37 21.72 -0.74 -0.29
CA ALA A 37 21.37 -0.59 1.12
C ALA A 37 20.53 0.68 1.36
N ASP A 38 20.90 1.79 0.74
CA ASP A 38 20.14 3.05 0.82
C ASP A 38 18.78 2.94 0.11
N VAL A 39 18.68 2.20 -0.99
CA VAL A 39 17.39 1.91 -1.65
C VAL A 39 16.47 1.11 -0.74
N ARG A 40 16.98 0.20 0.10
CA ARG A 40 16.15 -0.58 1.04
C ARG A 40 15.65 0.25 2.23
N ILE A 41 16.45 1.23 2.68
CA ILE A 41 16.05 2.14 3.78
C ILE A 41 15.12 3.24 3.24
N ALA A 42 15.33 3.73 2.02
CA ALA A 42 14.43 4.68 1.37
C ALA A 42 13.05 4.08 1.02
N ASP A 43 12.97 2.76 0.88
CA ASP A 43 11.70 2.05 0.68
C ASP A 43 10.91 1.86 1.99
N GLU A 44 11.56 2.02 3.14
CA GLU A 44 10.99 1.73 4.47
C GLU A 44 9.97 2.77 4.94
N TYR A 45 10.08 4.02 4.48
CA TYR A 45 9.10 5.07 4.76
C TYR A 45 8.59 5.75 3.49
N PRO A 46 7.26 5.95 3.34
CA PRO A 46 6.72 6.71 2.23
C PRO A 46 7.24 8.14 2.26
N SER A 47 7.50 8.70 1.08
CA SER A 47 7.90 10.10 0.97
C SER A 47 6.81 11.02 1.55
N PRO A 48 7.16 12.22 2.07
CA PRO A 48 6.16 13.18 2.55
C PRO A 48 5.13 13.54 1.47
N GLU A 49 5.56 13.61 0.21
CA GLU A 49 4.70 13.87 -0.93
C GLU A 49 3.70 12.73 -1.15
N THR A 50 4.14 11.48 -1.08
CA THR A 50 3.26 10.30 -1.14
C THR A 50 2.22 10.35 -0.03
N LEU A 51 2.63 10.68 1.21
CA LEU A 51 1.71 10.78 2.34
C LEU A 51 0.67 11.89 2.15
N GLU A 52 1.08 13.07 1.67
CA GLU A 52 0.17 14.17 1.39
C GLU A 52 -0.84 13.80 0.31
N ARG A 53 -0.39 13.14 -0.77
CA ARG A 53 -1.27 12.62 -1.83
C ARG A 53 -2.29 11.64 -1.25
N TRP A 54 -1.85 10.66 -0.46
CA TRP A 54 -2.74 9.66 0.13
C TRP A 54 -3.77 10.26 1.08
N THR A 55 -3.34 11.19 1.94
CA THR A 55 -4.24 11.94 2.82
C THR A 55 -5.26 12.75 2.01
N CYS A 56 -4.86 13.37 0.90
CA CYS A 56 -5.75 14.16 0.04
C CYS A 56 -6.74 13.28 -0.74
N LEU A 57 -6.26 12.20 -1.38
CA LEU A 57 -7.04 11.34 -2.26
C LEU A 57 -8.08 10.52 -1.50
N PHE A 58 -7.69 9.95 -0.36
CA PHE A 58 -8.52 8.98 0.39
C PHE A 58 -9.09 9.55 1.69
N GLY A 59 -8.59 10.69 2.16
CA GLY A 59 -9.01 11.28 3.43
C GLY A 59 -8.46 10.57 4.66
N TYR A 60 -7.36 9.81 4.51
CA TYR A 60 -6.69 9.14 5.62
C TYR A 60 -5.92 10.12 6.49
N ALA A 61 -5.88 9.85 7.80
CA ALA A 61 -4.90 10.49 8.68
C ALA A 61 -3.48 10.09 8.24
N SER A 62 -2.49 10.95 8.43
CA SER A 62 -1.12 10.67 7.96
C SER A 62 -0.56 9.35 8.51
N ILE A 63 -0.84 9.02 9.78
CA ILE A 63 -0.43 7.74 10.38
C ILE A 63 -1.13 6.53 9.72
N GLU A 64 -2.40 6.68 9.33
CA GLU A 64 -3.16 5.64 8.63
C GLU A 64 -2.62 5.44 7.22
N ALA A 65 -2.28 6.52 6.52
CA ALA A 65 -1.61 6.44 5.22
C ALA A 65 -0.26 5.71 5.32
N VAL A 66 0.59 6.02 6.31
CA VAL A 66 1.86 5.30 6.53
C VAL A 66 1.62 3.81 6.71
N THR A 67 0.70 3.42 7.60
CA THR A 67 0.41 2.01 7.88
C THR A 67 -0.11 1.28 6.64
N LEU A 68 -1.01 1.90 5.86
CA LEU A 68 -1.56 1.30 4.66
C LEU A 68 -0.51 1.14 3.55
N ILE A 69 0.33 2.15 3.33
CA ILE A 69 1.42 2.07 2.36
C ILE A 69 2.43 0.99 2.79
N ALA A 70 2.79 0.96 4.07
CA ALA A 70 3.71 -0.05 4.61
C ALA A 70 3.15 -1.46 4.47
N ALA A 71 1.86 -1.67 4.75
CA ALA A 71 1.18 -2.94 4.54
C ALA A 71 1.23 -3.33 3.05
N GLN A 72 0.90 -2.40 2.15
CA GLN A 72 0.93 -2.62 0.71
C GLN A 72 2.34 -2.98 0.21
N ARG A 73 3.39 -2.33 0.71
CA ARG A 73 4.79 -2.66 0.36
C ARG A 73 5.25 -3.99 0.96
N GLY A 74 4.85 -4.30 2.19
CA GLY A 74 5.24 -5.49 2.94
C GLY A 74 4.75 -6.81 2.32
N ASP A 75 3.58 -6.82 1.69
CA ASP A 75 3.01 -8.03 1.07
C ASP A 75 3.84 -8.55 -0.12
N GLY A 76 4.61 -7.69 -0.77
CA GLY A 76 5.52 -8.10 -1.85
C GLY A 76 6.70 -8.96 -1.36
N MET A 77 7.12 -8.80 -0.10
CA MET A 77 8.29 -9.52 0.43
C MET A 77 7.98 -10.91 0.98
N ARG A 78 6.72 -11.23 1.32
CA ARG A 78 6.37 -12.55 1.90
C ARG A 78 6.19 -13.66 0.86
N GLN A 79 5.93 -13.34 -0.41
CA GLN A 79 5.70 -14.39 -1.42
C GLN A 79 6.96 -15.12 -1.89
N LEU A 80 8.17 -14.63 -1.56
CA LEU A 80 9.43 -15.29 -1.94
C LEU A 80 10.04 -16.18 -0.84
N SER A 81 9.36 -16.37 0.29
CA SER A 81 9.90 -17.15 1.42
C SER A 81 8.86 -18.10 2.03
N THR A 82 8.24 -18.96 1.21
CA THR A 82 7.39 -20.07 1.72
C THR A 82 7.86 -21.43 1.19
N THR A 83 9.16 -21.70 1.32
CA THR A 83 9.71 -23.07 1.31
C THR A 83 10.64 -23.34 2.50
N CYS A 84 10.54 -22.56 3.58
CA CYS A 84 11.33 -22.81 4.79
C CYS A 84 10.51 -23.68 5.76
N ASP A 85 10.84 -24.97 5.82
CA ASP A 85 10.25 -26.01 6.68
C ASP A 85 10.43 -25.72 8.19
N LEU A 86 9.70 -24.76 8.75
CA LEU A 86 9.68 -24.51 10.19
C LEU A 86 8.26 -24.62 10.76
N ASN A 87 8.04 -25.76 11.42
CA ASN A 87 6.89 -26.08 12.28
C ASN A 87 6.84 -25.15 13.51
N VAL A 88 6.53 -23.88 13.33
CA VAL A 88 6.22 -22.99 14.47
C VAL A 88 4.78 -22.48 14.31
N SER A 89 3.90 -23.03 15.16
CA SER A 89 2.51 -22.62 15.30
C SER A 89 2.47 -21.18 15.83
N PHE A 90 2.08 -20.25 14.95
CA PHE A 90 1.86 -18.83 15.25
C PHE A 90 0.38 -18.51 15.00
N ASP A 91 -0.50 -19.10 15.80
CA ASP A 91 -1.95 -19.21 15.51
C ASP A 91 -2.82 -18.05 16.05
N LEU A 92 -2.27 -16.85 16.38
CA LEU A 92 -3.08 -15.84 17.10
C LEU A 92 -3.02 -14.39 16.62
N LEU A 93 -2.51 -14.10 15.41
CA LEU A 93 -2.77 -12.78 14.80
C LEU A 93 -3.42 -12.98 13.43
N PRO A 94 -4.64 -12.46 13.20
CA PRO A 94 -5.24 -12.44 11.87
C PRO A 94 -4.42 -11.49 11.00
N THR A 95 -3.36 -12.03 10.42
CA THR A 95 -2.68 -11.41 9.30
C THR A 95 -3.64 -11.53 8.14
N TYR A 96 -4.43 -10.49 7.90
CA TYR A 96 -5.17 -10.35 6.65
C TYR A 96 -4.11 -10.37 5.54
N LEU A 97 -3.91 -11.55 4.95
CA LEU A 97 -3.09 -11.77 3.78
C LEU A 97 -3.80 -11.05 2.63
N ILE A 98 -3.50 -9.77 2.47
CA ILE A 98 -3.86 -9.01 1.27
C ILE A 98 -2.94 -9.54 0.17
N THR A 99 -3.30 -10.68 -0.41
CA THR A 99 -2.60 -11.24 -1.57
C THR A 99 -2.90 -10.39 -2.80
N ARG A 100 -2.22 -9.24 -2.90
CA ARG A 100 -2.49 -8.27 -3.97
C ARG A 100 -1.98 -8.78 -5.32
N SER A 101 -2.79 -8.60 -6.36
CA SER A 101 -2.30 -8.66 -7.73
C SER A 101 -1.70 -7.30 -8.09
N ARG A 102 -0.36 -7.19 -8.05
CA ARG A 102 0.36 -6.01 -8.55
C ARG A 102 -0.05 -5.79 -10.01
N ILE A 103 -0.37 -4.55 -10.38
CA ILE A 103 -0.72 -4.23 -11.77
C ILE A 103 0.52 -4.49 -12.62
N ALA A 104 0.38 -5.14 -13.77
CA ALA A 104 1.52 -5.35 -14.65
C ALA A 104 2.12 -4.01 -15.10
N ASP A 105 3.45 -3.91 -15.22
CA ASP A 105 4.12 -2.66 -15.64
C ASP A 105 3.59 -2.16 -16.99
N SER A 106 3.26 -3.09 -17.90
CA SER A 106 2.66 -2.77 -19.19
C SER A 106 1.27 -2.16 -19.09
N HIS A 107 0.47 -2.51 -18.08
CA HIS A 107 -0.82 -1.88 -17.85
C HIS A 107 -0.61 -0.48 -17.26
N TRP A 108 0.29 -0.32 -16.29
CA TRP A 108 0.59 0.98 -15.70
C TRP A 108 1.05 1.98 -16.76
N ALA A 109 1.97 1.59 -17.64
CA ALA A 109 2.46 2.45 -18.74
C ALA A 109 1.39 2.86 -19.77
N LEU A 110 0.17 2.29 -19.72
CA LEU A 110 -0.95 2.71 -20.57
C LEU A 110 -1.85 3.74 -19.89
N ILE A 111 -1.82 3.83 -18.56
CA ILE A 111 -2.74 4.65 -17.76
C ILE A 111 -2.02 5.70 -16.90
N ASP A 112 -0.70 5.63 -16.78
CA ASP A 112 0.09 6.47 -15.89
C ASP A 112 -0.07 7.96 -16.19
N ASP A 113 0.01 8.38 -17.45
CA ASP A 113 -0.19 9.78 -17.83
C ASP A 113 -1.53 10.34 -17.33
N ALA A 114 -2.61 9.56 -17.47
CA ALA A 114 -3.96 9.98 -17.06
C ALA A 114 -4.13 9.96 -15.54
N GLU A 115 -3.61 8.93 -14.87
CA GLU A 115 -3.74 8.76 -13.43
C GLU A 115 -2.83 9.71 -12.65
N GLU A 116 -1.61 9.97 -13.12
CA GLU A 116 -0.70 10.96 -12.53
C GLU A 116 -1.26 12.38 -12.69
N ALA A 117 -1.90 12.70 -13.82
CA ALA A 117 -2.62 13.96 -14.00
C ALA A 117 -3.79 14.11 -13.01
N ALA A 118 -4.41 13.00 -12.60
CA ALA A 118 -5.41 12.95 -11.53
C ALA A 118 -4.81 12.91 -10.11
N GLY A 119 -3.47 12.93 -9.99
CA GLY A 119 -2.73 12.93 -8.73
C GLY A 119 -2.46 11.55 -8.13
N TYR A 120 -2.79 10.47 -8.84
CA TYR A 120 -2.53 9.10 -8.42
C TYR A 120 -1.12 8.67 -8.84
N ASP A 121 -0.32 8.19 -7.89
CA ASP A 121 0.81 7.32 -8.22
C ASP A 121 0.31 5.87 -8.34
N ARG A 122 1.20 4.98 -8.81
CA ARG A 122 0.88 3.56 -8.97
C ARG A 122 0.39 2.92 -7.68
N GLU A 123 0.99 3.26 -6.54
CA GLU A 123 0.60 2.68 -5.24
C GLU A 123 -0.82 3.11 -4.85
N ALA A 124 -1.12 4.40 -4.99
CA ALA A 124 -2.44 4.96 -4.74
C ALA A 124 -3.49 4.38 -5.70
N TYR A 125 -3.14 4.20 -6.98
CA TYR A 125 -4.05 3.57 -7.94
C TYR A 125 -4.36 2.11 -7.56
N GLU A 126 -3.33 1.32 -7.23
CA GLU A 126 -3.52 -0.06 -6.77
C GLU A 126 -4.39 -0.11 -5.51
N HIS A 127 -4.16 0.80 -4.56
CA HIS A 127 -4.98 0.92 -3.35
C HIS A 127 -6.43 1.27 -3.68
N ARG A 128 -6.67 2.20 -4.61
CA ARG A 128 -8.00 2.57 -5.09
C ARG A 128 -8.76 1.36 -5.65
N GLN A 129 -8.09 0.49 -6.41
CA GLN A 129 -8.71 -0.72 -6.98
C GLN A 129 -9.11 -1.74 -5.90
N GLN A 130 -8.44 -1.73 -4.75
CA GLN A 130 -8.73 -2.63 -3.63
C GLN A 130 -9.82 -2.09 -2.70
N LEU A 131 -10.11 -0.78 -2.75
CA LEU A 131 -11.14 -0.17 -1.90
C LEU A 131 -12.46 -0.95 -1.90
N PRO A 132 -13.02 -1.43 -3.03
CA PRO A 132 -14.26 -2.21 -3.00
C PRO A 132 -14.16 -3.50 -2.17
N GLU A 133 -13.00 -4.16 -2.19
CA GLU A 133 -12.76 -5.38 -1.41
C GLU A 133 -12.49 -5.04 0.06
N LEU A 134 -11.71 -3.99 0.32
CA LEU A 134 -11.54 -3.43 1.65
C LEU A 134 -12.87 -2.95 2.24
N PHE A 135 -13.81 -2.43 1.46
CA PHE A 135 -15.13 -2.06 1.97
C PHE A 135 -15.97 -3.30 2.31
N LYS A 136 -15.84 -4.38 1.53
CA LYS A 136 -16.49 -5.66 1.86
C LYS A 136 -15.91 -6.29 3.13
N SER A 137 -14.61 -6.16 3.38
CA SER A 137 -13.94 -6.73 4.56
C SER A 137 -14.00 -5.80 5.79
N SER A 138 -13.82 -4.50 5.61
CA SER A 138 -13.87 -3.45 6.65
C SER A 138 -15.28 -3.01 7.00
N GLY A 139 -16.26 -3.33 6.15
CA GLY A 139 -17.66 -3.35 6.50
C GLY A 139 -17.92 -4.46 7.52
N THR A 140 -17.30 -4.34 8.70
CA THR A 140 -17.61 -5.18 9.84
C THR A 140 -19.07 -4.94 10.11
N THR A 141 -19.88 -5.88 9.64
CA THR A 141 -21.29 -5.96 9.97
C THR A 141 -21.32 -6.30 11.45
N ILE A 142 -21.22 -5.28 12.29
CA ILE A 142 -21.54 -5.41 13.71
C ILE A 142 -23.04 -5.60 13.72
N LEU A 143 -23.46 -6.84 13.95
CA LEU A 143 -24.86 -7.17 14.14
C LEU A 143 -25.28 -6.56 15.48
N VAL A 144 -25.84 -5.36 15.43
CA VAL A 144 -26.46 -4.73 16.61
C VAL A 144 -27.91 -5.19 16.63
N GLN A 145 -28.34 -5.81 17.73
CA GLN A 145 -29.76 -6.09 17.95
C GLN A 145 -30.50 -4.76 18.13
N GLY A 146 -31.32 -4.40 17.15
CA GLY A 146 -32.19 -3.24 17.24
C GLY A 146 -33.26 -3.42 18.31
N ALA A 147 -33.85 -2.31 18.78
CA ALA A 147 -34.93 -2.31 19.76
C ALA A 147 -36.16 -3.14 19.32
N GLU A 148 -36.33 -3.32 18.01
CA GLU A 148 -37.41 -4.09 17.40
C GLU A 148 -36.99 -5.53 17.00
N GLY A 149 -35.81 -5.99 17.43
CA GLY A 149 -35.26 -7.28 17.04
C GLY A 149 -34.72 -7.35 15.61
N GLY A 150 -34.74 -6.22 14.88
CA GLY A 150 -34.12 -6.09 13.57
C GLY A 150 -32.59 -6.13 13.62
N VAL A 151 -31.97 -6.68 12.58
CA VAL A 151 -30.52 -6.67 12.39
C VAL A 151 -30.11 -5.29 11.86
N MET A 152 -29.31 -4.57 12.64
CA MET A 152 -28.70 -3.31 12.22
C MET A 152 -27.23 -3.52 11.86
N PHE A 153 -26.71 -2.64 11.00
CA PHE A 153 -25.35 -2.69 10.47
C PHE A 153 -24.59 -1.43 10.89
N GLY A 154 -23.37 -1.57 11.40
CA GLY A 154 -22.48 -0.45 11.68
C GLY A 154 -21.59 -0.11 10.48
N PHE A 155 -21.62 1.13 10.01
CA PHE A 155 -20.71 1.67 9.00
C PHE A 155 -19.72 2.66 9.60
N ARG A 156 -18.41 2.44 9.42
CA ARG A 156 -17.40 3.41 9.87
C ARG A 156 -17.58 4.75 9.14
N ILE A 157 -17.73 5.82 9.90
CA ILE A 157 -17.82 7.21 9.42
C ILE A 157 -16.38 7.72 9.24
N GLY A 158 -16.03 8.07 8.01
CA GLY A 158 -14.69 8.51 7.60
C GLY A 158 -14.56 8.59 6.08
N GLY A 159 -13.52 9.25 5.58
CA GLY A 159 -13.23 9.36 4.14
C GLY A 159 -14.40 9.95 3.35
N LEU A 160 -14.98 9.14 2.46
CA LEU A 160 -16.11 9.54 1.58
C LEU A 160 -17.40 9.80 2.37
N LEU A 161 -17.60 9.13 3.50
CA LEU A 161 -18.73 9.33 4.40
C LEU A 161 -18.29 10.27 5.53
N LYS A 162 -18.06 11.55 5.19
CA LYS A 162 -17.55 12.60 6.11
C LYS A 162 -18.44 12.89 7.36
N GLY A 163 -19.54 12.17 7.54
CA GLY A 163 -20.44 12.34 8.68
C GLY A 163 -21.79 11.63 8.48
N ALA A 164 -22.57 11.57 9.56
CA ALA A 164 -23.93 11.01 9.55
C ALA A 164 -24.87 11.72 8.56
N GLY A 165 -24.65 13.02 8.31
CA GLY A 165 -25.43 13.78 7.31
C GLY A 165 -25.27 13.23 5.89
N LYS A 166 -24.06 12.78 5.52
CA LYS A 166 -23.84 12.16 4.20
C LYS A 166 -24.47 10.78 4.13
N VAL A 167 -24.40 10.02 5.21
CA VAL A 167 -25.07 8.71 5.32
C VAL A 167 -26.59 8.86 5.16
N LYS A 168 -27.18 9.87 5.83
CA LYS A 168 -28.60 10.23 5.69
C LYS A 168 -28.97 10.55 4.24
N GLU A 169 -28.19 11.42 3.60
CA GLU A 169 -28.42 11.85 2.22
C GLU A 169 -28.39 10.65 1.25
N VAL A 170 -27.37 9.81 1.34
CA VAL A 170 -27.18 8.66 0.45
C VAL A 170 -28.21 7.54 0.73
N GLY A 171 -28.52 7.31 2.01
CA GLY A 171 -29.52 6.35 2.44
C GLY A 171 -30.97 6.79 2.23
N GLY A 172 -31.20 8.05 1.83
CA GLY A 172 -32.55 8.60 1.76
C GLY A 172 -33.31 8.52 3.09
N MET A 173 -32.61 8.68 4.21
CA MET A 173 -33.21 8.58 5.54
C MET A 173 -33.90 9.90 5.92
N GLU A 174 -35.06 9.84 6.57
CA GLU A 174 -35.78 11.04 7.04
C GLU A 174 -35.11 11.66 8.27
N GLU A 175 -34.54 10.82 9.13
CA GLU A 175 -33.84 11.20 10.35
C GLU A 175 -32.33 10.98 10.23
N LEU A 176 -31.55 11.64 11.10
CA LEU A 176 -30.12 11.41 11.17
C LEU A 176 -29.86 10.03 11.79
N PRO A 177 -29.05 9.16 11.15
CA PRO A 177 -28.74 7.85 11.69
C PRO A 177 -27.98 7.97 13.01
N LYS A 178 -28.17 6.98 13.88
CA LYS A 178 -27.49 6.91 15.18
C LYS A 178 -25.99 6.74 14.95
N VAL A 179 -25.20 7.57 15.64
CA VAL A 179 -23.74 7.46 15.65
C VAL A 179 -23.29 6.89 16.98
N GLU A 180 -22.47 5.85 16.94
CA GLU A 180 -21.85 5.23 18.10
C GLU A 180 -20.32 5.35 18.01
N ASP A 181 -19.68 5.64 19.13
CA ASP A 181 -18.22 5.57 19.24
C ASP A 181 -17.80 4.11 19.43
N GLY A 182 -16.75 3.71 18.72
CA GLY A 182 -16.15 2.38 18.83
C GLY A 182 -14.64 2.43 18.74
N TRP A 183 -14.02 1.25 18.84
CA TRP A 183 -12.57 1.10 18.79
C TRP A 183 -12.18 0.18 17.64
N SER A 184 -11.18 0.59 16.86
CA SER A 184 -10.53 -0.21 15.84
C SER A 184 -9.08 -0.47 16.23
N GLU A 185 -8.39 -1.34 15.50
CA GLU A 185 -6.93 -1.52 15.65
C GLU A 185 -6.16 -0.20 15.47
N MET A 186 -6.74 0.76 14.75
CA MET A 186 -6.18 2.08 14.45
C MET A 186 -6.64 3.16 15.43
N GLY A 187 -7.38 2.82 16.50
CA GLY A 187 -7.85 3.76 17.51
C GLY A 187 -9.36 4.06 17.44
N PRO A 188 -9.81 5.17 18.07
CA PRO A 188 -11.23 5.50 18.19
C PRO A 188 -11.83 5.83 16.82
N VAL A 189 -12.98 5.24 16.54
CA VAL A 189 -13.71 5.40 15.28
C VAL A 189 -15.19 5.61 15.57
N LYS A 190 -15.90 6.29 14.67
CA LYS A 190 -17.34 6.49 14.78
C LYS A 190 -18.05 5.56 13.80
N PHE A 191 -19.11 4.92 14.26
CA PHE A 191 -19.96 4.05 13.45
C PHE A 191 -21.35 4.65 13.29
N CYS A 192 -21.88 4.55 12.08
CA CYS A 192 -23.24 4.89 11.74
C CYS A 192 -24.07 3.62 11.74
N ILE A 193 -25.08 3.53 12.60
CA ILE A 193 -25.96 2.37 12.67
C ILE A 193 -27.09 2.55 11.66
N VAL A 194 -27.20 1.62 10.71
CA VAL A 194 -28.15 1.69 9.59
C VAL A 194 -28.86 0.36 9.38
N ASP A 195 -30.02 0.40 8.74
CA ASP A 195 -30.75 -0.80 8.35
C ASP A 195 -30.18 -1.46 7.08
N MET A 196 -30.69 -2.64 6.73
CA MET A 196 -30.27 -3.38 5.53
C MET A 196 -30.50 -2.60 4.22
N ARG A 197 -31.59 -1.82 4.14
CA ARG A 197 -31.94 -1.07 2.93
C ARG A 197 -30.93 0.06 2.68
N THR A 198 -30.65 0.82 3.72
CA THR A 198 -29.69 1.92 3.75
C THR A 198 -28.29 1.38 3.47
N LYS A 199 -27.93 0.23 4.04
CA LYS A 199 -26.69 -0.48 3.72
C LYS A 199 -26.54 -0.71 2.21
N ALA A 200 -27.55 -1.29 1.56
CA ALA A 200 -27.49 -1.56 0.13
C ALA A 200 -27.35 -0.27 -0.71
N GLN A 201 -28.01 0.81 -0.31
CA GLN A 201 -27.90 2.12 -0.97
C GLN A 201 -26.50 2.73 -0.81
N LEU A 202 -25.91 2.65 0.39
CA LEU A 202 -24.55 3.10 0.64
C LEU A 202 -23.53 2.31 -0.17
N GLU A 203 -23.66 0.98 -0.20
CA GLU A 203 -22.77 0.13 -1.01
C GLU A 203 -22.86 0.47 -2.49
N GLU A 204 -24.06 0.69 -3.01
CA GLU A 204 -24.25 1.07 -4.42
C GLU A 204 -23.69 2.47 -4.73
N TRP A 205 -23.94 3.43 -3.85
CA TRP A 205 -23.39 4.78 -3.99
C TRP A 205 -21.86 4.78 -3.95
N LEU A 206 -21.26 3.96 -3.07
CA LEU A 206 -19.81 3.79 -3.00
C LEU A 206 -19.25 3.20 -4.30
N LYS A 207 -19.90 2.18 -4.89
CA LYS A 207 -19.50 1.65 -6.21
C LYS A 207 -19.52 2.74 -7.29
N GLN A 208 -20.59 3.54 -7.33
CA GLN A 208 -20.70 4.63 -8.32
C GLN A 208 -19.63 5.70 -8.13
N HIS A 209 -19.28 6.04 -6.88
CA HIS A 209 -18.23 7.01 -6.59
C HIS A 209 -16.81 6.49 -6.87
N VAL A 210 -16.61 5.17 -6.85
CA VAL A 210 -15.35 4.55 -7.32
C VAL A 210 -15.24 4.67 -8.85
N VAL A 211 -16.36 4.60 -9.58
CA VAL A 211 -16.37 4.68 -11.05
C VAL A 211 -16.31 6.13 -11.57
N LEU A 212 -17.00 7.08 -10.93
CA LEU A 212 -17.16 8.46 -11.43
C LEU A 212 -15.93 9.38 -11.26
N LYS A 213 -14.82 8.86 -10.70
CA LYS A 213 -13.52 9.56 -10.68
C LYS A 213 -12.52 9.03 -11.73
N GLN A 214 -12.98 8.17 -12.66
CA GLN A 214 -12.28 7.85 -13.90
C GLN A 214 -12.65 8.86 -14.98
#